data_AF-A0A662N4D5-F1
#
_entry.id   AF-A0A662N4D5-F1
#
_cell.length_a   1.000
_cell.length_b   1.000
_cell.length_c   1.000
_cell.angle_alpha   90.00
_cell.angle_beta   90.00
_cell.angle_gamma   90.00
#
_symmetry.space_group_name_H-M   'P 1'
#
loop_
_entity.id
_entity.type
_entity.pdbx_description
1 polymer ?
#
loop_
_entity_poly.entity_id
_entity_poly.type
_entity_poly.pdbx_seq_one_letter_code
_entity_poly.pdbx_strand_id
1 'polypeptide(L)'
;MIKIKFISGSFLIGIGSILAYYGAILSNQAYINLGIAGIFLGLVIISLLPSNYIKYETFEAMMKPYLTLSKNLTSNLTLEGKAIYIPPYENLPKGGTFIPLNEDFDLDIGILDEETVFLTNVSREKEMGLLIAPPLGYELVKKFEEYSETNLTNTDLSLAITSASSILKTLDLIGGIDAEQEGETIKLFIENIKPKFCKNTESKTCEKLACPICSSILASIAKSQRELIKVENIEKHENYVEVDIKLLGGIEKWM
;
A
#
# COMPACT_ATOMS: atom_id res chain seq x y z
N MET A 1 13.59 19.69 9.67
CA MET A 1 12.66 19.33 10.77
C MET A 1 13.28 18.42 11.83
N ILE A 2 14.14 17.44 11.49
CA ILE A 2 14.93 16.65 12.46
C ILE A 2 15.57 17.53 13.54
N LYS A 3 16.26 18.61 13.13
CA LYS A 3 16.87 19.58 14.06
C LYS A 3 15.85 20.21 15.02
N ILE A 4 14.64 20.52 14.56
CA ILE A 4 13.63 21.23 15.37
C ILE A 4 13.11 20.33 16.49
N LYS A 5 12.83 19.05 16.21
CA LYS A 5 12.39 18.06 17.22
C LYS A 5 13.41 17.89 18.34
N PHE A 6 14.67 17.73 17.98
CA PHE A 6 15.75 17.60 18.95
C PHE A 6 16.01 18.90 19.71
N ILE A 7 15.91 20.06 19.05
CA ILE A 7 16.06 21.37 19.69
C ILE A 7 14.91 21.61 20.70
N SER A 8 13.65 21.46 20.29
CA SER A 8 12.50 21.71 21.16
C SER A 8 12.42 20.72 22.32
N GLY A 9 12.67 19.44 22.07
CA GLY A 9 12.70 18.41 23.10
C GLY A 9 13.84 18.59 24.10
N SER A 10 15.06 18.85 23.62
CA SER A 10 16.22 19.08 24.51
C SER A 10 16.07 20.36 25.32
N PHE A 11 15.46 21.40 24.74
CA PHE A 11 15.15 22.64 25.45
C PHE A 11 14.15 22.42 26.60
N LEU A 12 13.08 21.65 26.35
CA LEU A 12 12.10 21.26 27.38
C LEU A 12 12.73 20.42 28.50
N ILE A 13 13.60 19.46 28.15
CA ILE A 13 14.35 18.67 29.14
C ILE A 13 15.28 19.57 29.95
N GLY A 14 15.97 20.51 29.31
CA GLY A 14 16.86 21.46 29.97
C GLY A 14 16.12 22.35 30.97
N ILE A 15 15.04 22.99 30.55
CA ILE A 15 14.20 23.82 31.44
C ILE A 15 13.58 22.98 32.55
N GLY A 16 13.04 21.80 32.21
CA GLY A 16 12.44 20.90 33.20
C GLY A 16 13.44 20.47 34.27
N SER A 17 14.68 20.17 33.87
CA SER A 17 15.77 19.82 34.80
C SER A 17 16.14 20.99 35.72
N ILE A 18 16.20 22.21 35.18
CA ILE A 18 16.49 23.42 35.97
C ILE A 18 15.36 23.68 37.00
N LEU A 19 14.10 23.57 36.58
CA LEU A 19 12.95 23.80 37.46
C LEU A 19 12.81 22.72 38.53
N ALA A 20 13.07 21.46 38.20
CA ALA A 20 13.09 20.38 39.17
C ALA A 20 14.19 20.60 40.22
N TYR A 21 15.40 20.98 39.79
CA TYR A 21 16.53 21.29 40.67
C TYR A 21 16.23 22.48 41.59
N TYR A 22 15.71 23.58 41.03
CA TYR A 22 15.36 24.78 41.80
C TYR A 22 14.20 24.52 42.78
N GLY A 23 13.20 23.73 42.36
CA GLY A 23 12.10 23.29 43.21
C GLY A 23 12.56 22.43 44.39
N ALA A 24 13.57 21.58 44.18
CA ALA A 24 14.18 20.77 45.24
C ALA A 24 14.92 21.63 46.28
N ILE A 25 15.65 22.68 45.84
CA ILE A 25 16.33 23.61 46.77
C ILE A 25 15.32 24.40 47.61
N LEU A 26 14.23 24.87 46.98
CA LEU A 26 13.20 25.68 47.66
C LEU A 26 12.15 24.84 48.40
N SER A 27 12.26 23.51 48.40
CA SER A 27 11.26 22.58 48.94
C SER A 27 9.83 22.86 48.43
N ASN A 28 9.71 23.30 47.17
CA ASN A 28 8.43 23.65 46.57
C ASN A 28 7.99 22.56 45.58
N GLN A 29 7.01 21.78 46.01
CA GLN A 29 6.45 20.65 45.27
C GLN A 29 5.93 21.04 43.88
N ALA A 30 5.41 22.26 43.71
CA ALA A 30 4.86 22.72 42.44
C ALA A 30 5.94 22.83 41.36
N TYR A 31 7.11 23.37 41.69
CA TYR A 31 8.24 23.48 40.77
C TYR A 31 8.85 22.11 40.42
N ILE A 32 8.89 21.20 41.39
CA ILE A 32 9.35 19.82 41.17
C ILE A 32 8.44 19.12 40.15
N ASN A 33 7.13 19.17 40.37
CA ASN A 33 6.15 18.54 39.47
C ASN A 33 6.19 19.15 38.07
N LEU A 34 6.33 20.47 37.97
CA LEU A 34 6.43 21.17 36.68
C LEU A 34 7.73 20.80 35.94
N GLY A 35 8.84 20.65 36.67
CA GLY A 35 10.12 20.22 36.11
C GLY A 35 10.07 18.78 35.56
N ILE A 36 9.49 17.85 36.32
CA ILE A 36 9.29 16.45 35.88
C ILE A 36 8.38 16.41 34.65
N ALA A 37 7.27 17.16 34.65
CA ALA A 37 6.38 17.26 33.50
C ALA A 37 7.11 17.79 32.25
N GLY A 38 7.98 18.80 32.40
CA GLY A 38 8.79 19.34 31.32
C GLY A 38 9.78 18.32 30.74
N ILE A 39 10.45 17.54 31.59
CA ILE A 39 11.35 16.45 31.17
C ILE A 39 10.55 15.38 30.41
N PHE A 40 9.41 14.96 30.97
CA PHE A 40 8.56 13.94 30.35
C PHE A 40 8.05 14.40 28.97
N LEU A 41 7.52 15.61 28.85
CA LEU A 41 7.08 16.19 27.58
C LEU A 41 8.22 16.30 26.56
N GLY A 42 9.42 16.69 27.00
CA GLY A 42 10.59 16.74 26.13
C GLY A 42 11.00 15.36 25.60
N LEU A 43 10.96 14.32 26.45
CA LEU A 43 11.17 12.94 26.05
C LEU A 43 10.09 12.46 25.07
N VAL A 44 8.81 12.76 25.35
CA VAL A 44 7.69 12.43 24.46
C VAL A 44 7.88 13.06 23.08
N ILE A 45 8.29 14.32 23.02
CA ILE A 45 8.59 15.00 21.74
C ILE A 45 9.73 14.32 21.01
N ILE A 46 10.82 13.96 21.69
CA ILE A 46 11.98 13.29 21.07
C ILE A 46 11.66 11.86 20.65
N SER A 47 10.75 11.18 21.33
CA SER A 47 10.43 9.78 21.02
C SER A 47 9.34 9.68 19.96
N LEU A 48 8.27 10.47 20.06
CA LEU A 48 7.04 10.23 19.30
C LEU A 48 6.87 11.10 18.04
N LEU A 49 7.54 12.25 17.92
CA LEU A 49 7.41 13.05 16.68
C LEU A 49 8.16 12.37 15.52
N PRO A 50 7.50 12.00 14.41
CA PRO A 50 8.18 11.41 13.26
C PRO A 50 9.23 12.39 12.71
N SER A 51 10.44 11.89 12.46
CA SER A 51 11.57 12.72 12.00
C SER A 51 11.46 13.13 10.53
N ASN A 52 10.76 12.35 9.72
CA ASN A 52 10.65 12.50 8.27
C ASN A 52 9.18 12.35 7.84
N TYR A 53 8.48 13.47 7.64
CA TYR A 53 7.16 13.48 7.00
C TYR A 53 7.30 14.06 5.59
N ILE A 54 6.82 13.34 4.59
CA ILE A 54 6.68 13.87 3.23
C ILE A 54 5.35 14.59 3.20
N LYS A 55 5.36 15.88 2.84
CA LYS A 55 4.10 16.60 2.61
C LYS A 55 3.31 15.86 1.54
N TYR A 56 2.03 15.72 1.80
CA TYR A 56 1.13 15.04 0.90
C TYR A 56 1.17 15.59 -0.55
N GLU A 57 1.29 16.91 -0.72
CA GLU A 57 1.49 17.54 -2.04
C GLU A 57 2.75 17.06 -2.76
N THR A 58 3.84 16.82 -2.02
CA THR A 58 5.08 16.27 -2.55
C THR A 58 4.90 14.82 -2.98
N PHE A 59 4.19 14.02 -2.18
CA PHE A 59 3.83 12.66 -2.55
C PHE A 59 2.98 12.61 -3.83
N GLU A 60 1.96 13.48 -3.95
CA GLU A 60 1.17 13.60 -5.18
C GLU A 60 2.00 14.03 -6.39
N ALA A 61 2.89 15.01 -6.22
CA ALA A 61 3.78 15.47 -7.27
C ALA A 61 4.73 14.35 -7.74
N MET A 62 5.19 13.50 -6.82
CA MET A 62 6.02 12.34 -7.15
C MET A 62 5.21 11.25 -7.86
N MET A 63 3.96 11.00 -7.49
CA MET A 63 3.15 9.92 -8.09
C MET A 63 2.58 10.28 -9.46
N LYS A 64 2.36 11.56 -9.75
CA LYS A 64 1.73 11.99 -10.99
C LYS A 64 2.46 11.50 -12.26
N PRO A 65 3.80 11.60 -12.38
CA PRO A 65 4.52 11.04 -13.53
C PRO A 65 4.37 9.53 -13.67
N TYR A 66 4.43 8.77 -12.57
CA TYR A 66 4.24 7.32 -12.60
C TYR A 66 2.86 6.94 -13.11
N LEU A 67 1.81 7.57 -12.59
CA LEU A 67 0.44 7.32 -13.04
C LEU A 67 0.23 7.72 -14.50
N THR A 68 0.91 8.78 -14.95
CA THR A 68 0.89 9.20 -16.36
C THR A 68 1.56 8.15 -17.25
N LEU A 69 2.71 7.63 -16.83
CA LEU A 69 3.41 6.55 -17.55
C LEU A 69 2.54 5.29 -17.60
N SER A 70 1.96 4.88 -16.48
CA SER A 70 1.02 3.75 -16.39
C SER A 70 -0.17 3.90 -17.34
N LYS A 71 -0.80 5.09 -17.36
CA LYS A 71 -1.88 5.40 -18.31
C LYS A 71 -1.40 5.29 -19.75
N ASN A 72 -0.23 5.87 -20.07
CA ASN A 72 0.30 5.84 -21.44
C ASN A 72 0.66 4.43 -21.89
N LEU A 73 1.21 3.58 -21.03
CA LEU A 73 1.50 2.18 -21.35
C LEU A 73 0.21 1.43 -21.66
N THR A 74 -0.78 1.52 -20.76
CA THR A 74 -2.07 0.83 -20.95
C THR A 74 -2.85 1.32 -22.17
N SER A 75 -2.77 2.60 -22.53
CA SER A 75 -3.46 3.13 -23.72
C SER A 75 -2.71 2.86 -25.02
N ASN A 76 -1.39 3.03 -25.04
CA ASN A 76 -0.61 2.97 -26.29
C ASN A 76 -0.31 1.54 -26.73
N LEU A 77 -0.27 0.60 -25.80
CA LEU A 77 -0.12 -0.83 -26.08
C LEU A 77 -1.47 -1.52 -26.33
N THR A 78 -2.56 -0.74 -26.38
CA THR A 78 -3.92 -1.23 -26.61
C THR A 78 -4.29 -2.42 -25.73
N LEU A 79 -3.84 -2.41 -24.46
CA LEU A 79 -4.14 -3.49 -23.51
C LEU A 79 -5.64 -3.43 -23.17
N GLU A 80 -6.42 -4.39 -23.66
CA GLU A 80 -7.86 -4.43 -23.44
C GLU A 80 -8.23 -5.06 -22.09
N GLY A 81 -7.43 -6.05 -21.65
CA GLY A 81 -7.66 -6.82 -20.44
C GLY A 81 -7.52 -6.01 -19.14
N LYS A 82 -8.20 -6.49 -18.09
CA LYS A 82 -8.11 -5.97 -16.72
C LYS A 82 -6.94 -6.59 -15.96
N ALA A 83 -6.50 -5.92 -14.90
CA ALA A 83 -5.36 -6.34 -14.10
C ALA A 83 -5.59 -7.71 -13.44
N ILE A 84 -4.58 -8.57 -13.53
CA ILE A 84 -4.48 -9.84 -12.83
C ILE A 84 -3.30 -9.75 -11.86
N TYR A 85 -3.54 -9.96 -10.58
CA TYR A 85 -2.49 -9.99 -9.57
C TYR A 85 -2.07 -11.43 -9.35
N ILE A 86 -0.78 -11.67 -9.51
CA ILE A 86 -0.15 -12.97 -9.42
C ILE A 86 0.56 -13.04 -8.06
N PRO A 87 0.22 -14.03 -7.22
CA PRO A 87 0.89 -14.21 -5.94
C PRO A 87 2.35 -14.66 -6.14
N PRO A 88 3.22 -14.52 -5.13
CA PRO A 88 4.57 -15.03 -5.17
C PRO A 88 4.66 -16.54 -5.43
N TYR A 89 5.59 -16.96 -6.31
CA TYR A 89 5.96 -18.35 -6.57
C TYR A 89 7.42 -18.44 -7.03
N GLU A 90 7.89 -19.64 -7.44
CA GLU A 90 9.31 -19.91 -7.70
C GLU A 90 9.95 -18.96 -8.74
N ASN A 91 9.32 -18.77 -9.92
CA ASN A 91 9.87 -17.89 -10.97
C ASN A 91 9.57 -16.40 -10.71
N LEU A 92 8.58 -16.10 -9.87
CA LEU A 92 8.17 -14.74 -9.54
C LEU A 92 8.08 -14.56 -8.01
N PRO A 93 9.22 -14.51 -7.29
CA PRO A 93 9.26 -14.58 -5.84
C PRO A 93 8.65 -13.35 -5.13
N LYS A 94 8.43 -12.25 -5.87
CA LYS A 94 7.74 -11.05 -5.37
C LYS A 94 6.30 -10.92 -5.88
N GLY A 95 5.82 -11.88 -6.68
CA GLY A 95 4.56 -11.78 -7.41
C GLY A 95 4.61 -10.70 -8.50
N GLY A 96 3.47 -10.42 -9.11
CA GLY A 96 3.38 -9.43 -10.19
C GLY A 96 1.96 -8.99 -10.48
N THR A 97 1.84 -7.98 -11.34
CA THR A 97 0.58 -7.58 -11.96
C THR A 97 0.69 -7.79 -13.46
N PHE A 98 -0.14 -8.67 -14.01
CA PHE A 98 -0.24 -8.92 -15.44
C PHE A 98 -1.45 -8.17 -16.02
N ILE A 99 -1.26 -7.54 -17.16
CA ILE A 99 -2.29 -6.80 -17.89
C ILE A 99 -2.38 -7.41 -19.29
N PRO A 100 -3.42 -8.21 -19.59
CA PRO A 100 -3.55 -8.87 -20.88
C PRO A 100 -3.76 -7.88 -22.03
N LEU A 101 -3.28 -8.26 -23.22
CA LEU A 101 -3.56 -7.54 -24.45
C LEU A 101 -5.06 -7.63 -24.81
N ASN A 102 -5.67 -8.80 -24.61
CA ASN A 102 -7.06 -9.10 -24.98
C ASN A 102 -7.92 -9.41 -23.74
N GLU A 103 -9.22 -9.13 -23.76
CA GLU A 103 -10.13 -9.49 -22.64
C GLU A 103 -10.25 -11.01 -22.44
N ASP A 104 -10.28 -11.75 -23.55
CA ASP A 104 -10.22 -13.21 -23.57
C ASP A 104 -8.75 -13.64 -23.55
N PHE A 105 -8.19 -13.74 -22.35
CA PHE A 105 -6.79 -14.05 -22.11
C PHE A 105 -6.60 -15.52 -21.71
N ASP A 106 -5.41 -16.03 -21.99
CA ASP A 106 -4.90 -17.30 -21.46
C ASP A 106 -3.50 -17.01 -20.92
N LEU A 107 -3.13 -17.54 -19.75
CA LEU A 107 -1.86 -17.18 -19.10
C LEU A 107 -1.12 -18.44 -18.67
N ASP A 108 -0.06 -18.77 -19.41
CA ASP A 108 0.95 -19.69 -18.90
C ASP A 108 1.85 -18.91 -17.93
N ILE A 109 1.77 -19.22 -16.63
CA ILE A 109 2.63 -18.54 -15.65
C ILE A 109 4.05 -19.13 -15.62
N GLY A 110 4.27 -20.31 -16.19
CA GLY A 110 5.58 -20.97 -16.21
C GLY A 110 6.65 -20.19 -16.98
N ILE A 111 6.22 -19.37 -17.94
CA ILE A 111 7.09 -18.51 -18.76
C ILE A 111 7.32 -17.11 -18.18
N LEU A 112 6.69 -16.76 -17.06
CA LEU A 112 6.84 -15.45 -16.43
C LEU A 112 8.03 -15.44 -15.47
N ASP A 113 8.82 -14.37 -15.51
CA ASP A 113 9.92 -14.09 -14.59
C ASP A 113 10.02 -12.59 -14.27
N GLU A 114 10.95 -12.21 -13.37
CA GLU A 114 11.15 -10.79 -12.99
C GLU A 114 11.78 -9.94 -14.12
N GLU A 115 12.36 -10.55 -15.16
CA GLU A 115 13.02 -9.84 -16.26
C GLU A 115 12.07 -9.55 -17.44
N THR A 116 11.00 -10.32 -17.54
CA THR A 116 9.99 -10.21 -18.59
C THR A 116 9.01 -9.08 -18.28
N VAL A 117 9.12 -7.97 -19.01
CA VAL A 117 8.14 -6.87 -18.93
C VAL A 117 7.06 -7.03 -20.00
N PHE A 118 7.46 -7.32 -21.23
CA PHE A 118 6.54 -7.50 -22.35
C PHE A 118 6.49 -8.98 -22.73
N LEU A 119 5.34 -9.59 -22.52
CA LEU A 119 5.11 -10.95 -22.97
C LEU A 119 4.57 -10.91 -24.39
N THR A 120 5.47 -10.87 -25.38
CA THR A 120 5.11 -10.80 -26.81
C THR A 120 5.61 -11.99 -27.61
N ASN A 121 6.56 -12.76 -27.08
CA ASN A 121 7.15 -13.92 -27.74
C ASN A 121 6.45 -15.22 -27.31
N VAL A 122 5.15 -15.28 -27.55
CA VAL A 122 4.27 -16.38 -27.14
C VAL A 122 3.55 -16.97 -28.34
N SER A 123 3.09 -18.22 -28.21
CA SER A 123 2.50 -18.97 -29.32
C SER A 123 1.11 -18.44 -29.69
N ARG A 124 0.38 -17.87 -28.72
CA ARG A 124 -0.99 -17.36 -28.89
C ARG A 124 -1.06 -15.90 -28.50
N GLU A 125 -1.74 -15.10 -29.31
CA GLU A 125 -1.96 -13.67 -29.03
C GLU A 125 -2.72 -13.42 -27.72
N LYS A 126 -3.54 -14.39 -27.29
CA LYS A 126 -4.26 -14.35 -25.99
C LYS A 126 -3.36 -14.44 -24.77
N GLU A 127 -2.11 -14.89 -24.95
CA GLU A 127 -1.09 -14.93 -23.90
C GLU A 127 -0.28 -13.64 -23.84
N MET A 128 -0.45 -12.73 -24.81
CA MET A 128 0.32 -11.49 -24.84
C MET A 128 -0.16 -10.51 -23.77
N GLY A 129 0.77 -9.76 -23.21
CA GLY A 129 0.45 -8.73 -22.24
C GLY A 129 1.66 -8.04 -21.65
N LEU A 130 1.37 -7.21 -20.65
CA LEU A 130 2.35 -6.46 -19.88
C LEU A 130 2.45 -7.03 -18.48
N LEU A 131 3.64 -7.46 -18.07
CA LEU A 131 3.95 -7.86 -16.71
C LEU A 131 4.64 -6.71 -15.96
N ILE A 132 4.16 -6.42 -14.76
CA ILE A 132 4.77 -5.52 -13.80
C ILE A 132 5.19 -6.34 -12.60
N ALA A 133 6.48 -6.65 -12.51
CA ALA A 133 7.09 -7.41 -11.43
C ALA A 133 8.19 -6.56 -10.76
N PRO A 134 8.12 -6.33 -9.43
CA PRO A 134 7.02 -6.67 -8.51
C PRO A 134 5.77 -5.81 -8.74
N PRO A 135 4.60 -6.15 -8.14
CA PRO A 135 3.40 -5.33 -8.26
C PRO A 135 3.61 -3.93 -7.69
N LEU A 136 2.85 -2.94 -8.17
CA LEU A 136 2.95 -1.57 -7.67
C LEU A 136 2.59 -1.52 -6.18
N GLY A 137 3.42 -0.84 -5.40
CA GLY A 137 3.23 -0.80 -3.94
C GLY A 137 3.65 -2.08 -3.21
N TYR A 138 4.43 -2.98 -3.83
CA TYR A 138 5.00 -4.15 -3.16
C TYR A 138 5.72 -3.83 -1.84
N GLU A 139 6.45 -2.71 -1.75
CA GLU A 139 7.09 -2.30 -0.49
C GLU A 139 6.07 -1.92 0.60
N LEU A 140 4.84 -1.52 0.25
CA LEU A 140 3.76 -1.38 1.23
C LEU A 140 3.27 -2.74 1.71
N VAL A 141 3.23 -3.76 0.85
CA VAL A 141 2.90 -5.14 1.27
C VAL A 141 3.89 -5.63 2.32
N LYS A 142 5.20 -5.36 2.14
CA LYS A 142 6.19 -5.65 3.19
C LYS A 142 5.92 -4.91 4.49
N LYS A 143 5.46 -3.66 4.44
CA LYS A 143 5.04 -2.93 5.65
C LYS A 143 3.82 -3.56 6.33
N PHE A 144 2.92 -4.16 5.56
CA PHE A 144 1.79 -4.91 6.12
C PHE A 144 2.28 -6.15 6.87
N GLU A 145 3.27 -6.86 6.31
CA GLU A 145 3.91 -8.03 6.94
C GLU A 145 4.74 -7.67 8.17
N GLU A 146 5.47 -6.55 8.13
CA GLU A 146 6.17 -6.02 9.31
C GLU A 146 5.21 -5.69 10.44
N TYR A 147 4.02 -5.16 10.12
CA TYR A 147 2.98 -4.84 11.10
C TYR A 147 2.31 -6.07 11.69
N SER A 148 2.03 -7.08 10.87
CA SER A 148 1.41 -8.34 11.33
C SER A 148 2.43 -9.31 11.95
N GLU A 149 3.71 -8.98 11.89
CA GLU A 149 4.84 -9.82 12.32
C GLU A 149 4.84 -11.21 11.65
N THR A 150 4.22 -11.33 10.47
CA THR A 150 4.11 -12.58 9.72
C THR A 150 4.11 -12.34 8.22
N ASN A 151 4.53 -13.36 7.48
CA ASN A 151 4.36 -13.39 6.04
C ASN A 151 2.86 -13.59 5.73
N LEU A 152 2.32 -12.80 4.81
CA LEU A 152 0.91 -12.88 4.40
C LEU A 152 0.63 -14.08 3.50
N THR A 153 1.61 -14.87 3.08
CA THR A 153 1.37 -16.06 2.25
C THR A 153 0.49 -17.09 2.97
N ASN A 154 -0.62 -17.48 2.33
CA ASN A 154 -1.56 -18.49 2.83
C ASN A 154 -2.15 -18.13 4.21
N THR A 155 -2.47 -16.85 4.41
CA THR A 155 -3.15 -16.35 5.61
C THR A 155 -4.62 -16.03 5.31
N ASP A 156 -5.42 -15.89 6.37
CA ASP A 156 -6.80 -15.41 6.27
C ASP A 156 -6.87 -14.03 5.57
N LEU A 157 -7.89 -13.83 4.72
CA LEU A 157 -8.18 -12.55 4.07
C LEU A 157 -8.24 -11.41 5.09
N SER A 158 -8.89 -11.65 6.21
CA SER A 158 -9.09 -10.66 7.28
C SER A 158 -7.76 -10.12 7.82
N LEU A 159 -6.72 -10.96 7.90
CA LEU A 159 -5.39 -10.52 8.35
C LEU A 159 -4.74 -9.60 7.32
N ALA A 160 -4.80 -9.94 6.03
CA ALA A 160 -4.28 -9.10 4.96
C ALA A 160 -4.97 -7.73 4.93
N ILE A 161 -6.31 -7.72 5.00
CA ILE A 161 -7.13 -6.50 5.03
C ILE A 161 -6.83 -5.66 6.27
N THR A 162 -6.78 -6.27 7.46
CA THR A 162 -6.50 -5.54 8.72
C THR A 162 -5.10 -4.93 8.72
N SER A 163 -4.11 -5.66 8.21
CA SER A 163 -2.72 -5.18 8.13
C SER A 163 -2.57 -4.03 7.14
N ALA A 164 -3.16 -4.17 5.95
CA ALA A 164 -3.21 -3.11 4.95
C ALA A 164 -3.93 -1.86 5.48
N SER A 165 -5.10 -2.05 6.09
CA SER A 165 -5.92 -0.98 6.68
C SER A 165 -5.16 -0.23 7.76
N SER A 166 -4.47 -0.94 8.67
CA SER A 166 -3.72 -0.34 9.78
C SER A 166 -2.55 0.53 9.29
N ILE A 167 -1.73 0.02 8.37
CA ILE A 167 -0.60 0.76 7.83
C ILE A 167 -1.06 1.95 6.99
N LEU A 168 -2.01 1.75 6.09
CA LEU A 168 -2.46 2.82 5.20
C LEU A 168 -3.21 3.94 5.97
N LYS A 169 -3.94 3.62 7.04
CA LYS A 169 -4.49 4.61 7.98
C LYS A 169 -3.39 5.36 8.73
N THR A 170 -2.37 4.64 9.21
CA THR A 170 -1.23 5.26 9.92
C THR A 170 -0.45 6.23 9.02
N LEU A 171 -0.36 5.91 7.73
CA LEU A 171 0.23 6.78 6.70
C LEU A 171 -0.71 7.89 6.23
N ASP A 172 -1.92 7.96 6.79
CA ASP A 172 -2.94 8.94 6.45
C ASP A 172 -3.36 8.91 4.98
N LEU A 173 -3.31 7.73 4.34
CA LEU A 173 -3.61 7.55 2.91
C LEU A 173 -5.07 7.18 2.65
N ILE A 174 -5.71 6.51 3.60
CA ILE A 174 -7.11 6.04 3.54
C ILE A 174 -7.77 6.19 4.92
N GLY A 175 -9.10 6.10 4.97
CA GLY A 175 -9.88 6.05 6.23
C GLY A 175 -10.17 4.62 6.73
N GLY A 176 -10.23 3.64 5.83
CA GLY A 176 -10.76 2.31 6.10
C GLY A 176 -10.61 1.36 4.93
N ILE A 177 -10.57 0.06 5.24
CA ILE A 177 -10.76 -1.02 4.27
C ILE A 177 -11.74 -1.99 4.90
N ASP A 178 -12.75 -2.38 4.15
CA ASP A 178 -13.65 -3.48 4.47
C ASP A 178 -13.70 -4.46 3.28
N ALA A 179 -13.96 -5.74 3.55
CA ALA A 179 -14.01 -6.76 2.52
C ALA A 179 -15.07 -7.82 2.82
N GLU A 180 -15.87 -8.12 1.80
CA GLU A 180 -16.88 -9.18 1.84
C GLU A 180 -16.50 -10.25 0.82
N GLN A 181 -16.40 -11.51 1.26
CA GLN A 181 -16.09 -12.63 0.38
C GLN A 181 -17.30 -13.55 0.24
N GLU A 182 -17.72 -13.77 -1.00
CA GLU A 182 -18.77 -14.71 -1.39
C GLU A 182 -18.22 -15.71 -2.42
N GLY A 183 -17.78 -16.88 -1.92
CA GLY A 183 -17.15 -17.90 -2.75
C GLY A 183 -15.87 -17.40 -3.42
N GLU A 184 -15.88 -17.36 -4.76
CA GLU A 184 -14.76 -16.90 -5.60
C GLU A 184 -14.77 -15.38 -5.85
N THR A 185 -15.73 -14.64 -5.27
CA THR A 185 -15.81 -13.19 -5.46
C THR A 185 -15.49 -12.48 -4.15
N ILE A 186 -14.66 -11.44 -4.21
CA ILE A 186 -14.35 -10.56 -3.10
C ILE A 186 -14.78 -9.14 -3.49
N LYS A 187 -15.62 -8.52 -2.68
CA LYS A 187 -15.94 -7.10 -2.74
C LYS A 187 -15.09 -6.34 -1.74
N LEU A 188 -14.39 -5.33 -2.20
CA LEU A 188 -13.49 -4.53 -1.39
C LEU A 188 -13.99 -3.08 -1.35
N PHE A 189 -14.13 -2.53 -0.15
CA PHE A 189 -14.51 -1.14 0.07
C PHE A 189 -13.33 -0.38 0.68
N ILE A 190 -12.81 0.63 -0.02
CA ILE A 190 -11.71 1.46 0.45
C ILE A 190 -12.23 2.86 0.74
N GLU A 191 -12.31 3.23 2.01
CA GLU A 191 -12.88 4.49 2.46
C GLU A 191 -11.86 5.63 2.43
N ASN A 192 -12.33 6.83 2.09
CA ASN A 192 -11.63 8.10 2.24
C ASN A 192 -10.19 8.09 1.70
N ILE A 193 -9.99 7.57 0.49
CA ILE A 193 -8.69 7.65 -0.19
C ILE A 193 -8.33 9.12 -0.35
N LYS A 194 -7.28 9.55 0.33
CA LYS A 194 -6.89 10.96 0.32
C LYS A 194 -6.35 11.36 -1.05
N PRO A 195 -5.35 10.65 -1.64
CA PRO A 195 -4.72 11.00 -2.91
C PRO A 195 -5.69 11.47 -4.00
N LYS A 196 -5.56 12.75 -4.41
CA LYS A 196 -6.41 13.39 -5.43
C LYS A 196 -6.29 12.68 -6.77
N PHE A 197 -5.13 12.07 -7.04
CA PHE A 197 -4.96 11.27 -8.26
C PHE A 197 -5.95 10.10 -8.33
N CYS A 198 -6.41 9.56 -7.19
CA CYS A 198 -7.41 8.49 -7.20
C CYS A 198 -8.74 9.00 -7.75
N LYS A 199 -9.15 10.20 -7.32
CA LYS A 199 -10.37 10.88 -7.81
C LYS A 199 -10.26 11.33 -9.27
N ASN A 200 -9.07 11.79 -9.68
CA ASN A 200 -8.85 12.35 -11.02
C ASN A 200 -8.57 11.30 -12.11
N THR A 201 -8.31 10.05 -11.74
CA THR A 201 -8.05 8.96 -12.69
C THR A 201 -9.36 8.25 -13.01
N GLU A 202 -9.62 7.93 -14.26
CA GLU A 202 -10.82 7.18 -14.66
C GLU A 202 -10.79 5.75 -14.10
N SER A 203 -11.95 5.21 -13.71
CA SER A 203 -12.09 3.84 -13.21
C SER A 203 -11.49 2.80 -14.15
N LYS A 204 -11.78 2.90 -15.44
CA LYS A 204 -11.24 2.01 -16.48
C LYS A 204 -9.71 1.95 -16.52
N THR A 205 -9.04 3.06 -16.18
CA THR A 205 -7.57 3.06 -16.09
C THR A 205 -7.12 2.29 -14.85
N CYS A 206 -7.82 2.45 -13.72
CA CYS A 206 -7.51 1.74 -12.48
C CYS A 206 -7.82 0.24 -12.55
N GLU A 207 -8.82 -0.17 -13.34
CA GLU A 207 -9.13 -1.59 -13.60
C GLU A 207 -7.99 -2.30 -14.32
N LYS A 208 -7.28 -1.59 -15.20
CA LYS A 208 -6.10 -2.11 -15.92
C LYS A 208 -4.83 -2.02 -15.10
N LEU A 209 -4.65 -0.92 -14.37
CA LEU A 209 -3.48 -0.72 -13.52
C LEU A 209 -3.83 0.18 -12.34
N ALA A 210 -3.94 -0.43 -11.17
CA ALA A 210 -4.27 0.30 -9.95
C ALA A 210 -3.07 1.13 -9.46
N CYS A 211 -3.35 2.22 -8.75
CA CYS A 211 -2.30 3.02 -8.10
C CYS A 211 -1.57 2.20 -7.03
N PRO A 212 -0.36 2.61 -6.58
CA PRO A 212 0.40 1.86 -5.58
C PRO A 212 -0.36 1.54 -4.28
N ILE A 213 -1.33 2.36 -3.88
CA ILE A 213 -2.17 2.12 -2.68
C ILE A 213 -3.10 0.94 -2.93
N CYS A 214 -3.99 1.05 -3.92
CA CYS A 214 -4.94 -0.02 -4.26
C CYS A 214 -4.21 -1.30 -4.72
N SER A 215 -3.13 -1.16 -5.47
CA SER A 215 -2.32 -2.27 -5.97
C SER A 215 -1.64 -3.03 -4.83
N SER A 216 -1.18 -2.35 -3.78
CA SER A 216 -0.66 -3.04 -2.58
C SER A 216 -1.72 -3.85 -1.85
N ILE A 217 -2.97 -3.36 -1.78
CA ILE A 217 -4.08 -4.09 -1.16
C ILE A 217 -4.40 -5.33 -2.00
N LEU A 218 -4.56 -5.18 -3.32
CA LEU A 218 -4.84 -6.28 -4.24
C LEU A 218 -3.71 -7.33 -4.23
N ALA A 219 -2.45 -6.90 -4.26
CA ALA A 219 -1.30 -7.80 -4.16
C ALA A 219 -1.26 -8.55 -2.83
N SER A 220 -1.64 -7.90 -1.72
CA SER A 220 -1.72 -8.55 -0.40
C SER A 220 -2.83 -9.61 -0.35
N ILE A 221 -3.97 -9.37 -1.01
CA ILE A 221 -5.07 -10.33 -1.14
C ILE A 221 -4.64 -11.52 -1.99
N ALA A 222 -4.03 -11.29 -3.15
CA ALA A 222 -3.51 -12.36 -4.00
C ALA A 222 -2.52 -13.23 -3.22
N LYS A 223 -1.57 -12.59 -2.52
CA LYS A 223 -0.58 -13.27 -1.68
C LYS A 223 -1.23 -14.06 -0.54
N SER A 224 -2.26 -13.52 0.11
CA SER A 224 -2.95 -14.21 1.21
C SER A 224 -3.73 -15.43 0.77
N GLN A 225 -4.45 -15.32 -0.35
CA GLN A 225 -5.19 -16.43 -0.92
C GLN A 225 -4.29 -17.46 -1.61
N ARG A 226 -3.07 -17.06 -2.01
CA ARG A 226 -2.19 -17.85 -2.89
C ARG A 226 -2.86 -18.19 -4.23
N GLU A 227 -3.74 -17.30 -4.67
CA GLU A 227 -4.48 -17.41 -5.93
C GLU A 227 -4.24 -16.20 -6.81
N LEU A 228 -4.31 -16.42 -8.12
CA LEU A 228 -4.42 -15.33 -9.06
C LEU A 228 -5.76 -14.64 -8.82
N ILE A 229 -5.76 -13.32 -8.75
CA ILE A 229 -7.00 -12.54 -8.62
C ILE A 229 -7.12 -11.58 -9.79
N LYS A 230 -8.33 -11.41 -10.32
CA LYS A 230 -8.64 -10.50 -11.40
C LYS A 230 -9.50 -9.36 -10.88
N VAL A 231 -9.17 -8.14 -11.27
CA VAL A 231 -10.04 -6.99 -11.05
C VAL A 231 -11.17 -7.04 -12.08
N GLU A 232 -12.42 -7.14 -11.61
CA GLU A 232 -13.59 -7.15 -12.47
C GLU A 232 -14.20 -5.77 -12.63
N ASN A 233 -14.23 -4.94 -11.60
CA ASN A 233 -14.82 -3.60 -11.69
C ASN A 233 -14.23 -2.68 -10.62
N ILE A 234 -14.15 -1.38 -10.93
CA ILE A 234 -13.80 -0.35 -9.94
C ILE A 234 -14.80 0.78 -10.02
N GLU A 235 -15.59 0.95 -8.97
CA GLU A 235 -16.53 2.06 -8.84
C GLU A 235 -16.01 3.08 -7.83
N LYS A 236 -16.05 4.36 -8.23
CA LYS A 236 -15.55 5.46 -7.42
C LYS A 236 -16.73 6.31 -6.97
N HIS A 237 -16.94 6.34 -5.67
CA HIS A 237 -17.93 7.18 -5.02
C HIS A 237 -17.22 8.37 -4.35
N GLU A 238 -18.00 9.29 -3.78
CA GLU A 238 -17.45 10.50 -3.17
C GLU A 238 -16.49 10.19 -2.00
N ASN A 239 -16.84 9.17 -1.21
CA ASN A 239 -16.18 8.83 0.06
C ASN A 239 -15.58 7.43 0.09
N TYR A 240 -15.79 6.58 -0.91
CA TYR A 240 -15.21 5.24 -0.97
C TYR A 240 -14.99 4.78 -2.41
N VAL A 241 -14.14 3.78 -2.57
CA VAL A 241 -13.93 3.05 -3.83
C VAL A 241 -14.34 1.60 -3.60
N GLU A 242 -15.27 1.10 -4.41
CA GLU A 242 -15.66 -0.30 -4.48
C GLU A 242 -14.82 -0.99 -5.55
N VAL A 243 -14.26 -2.15 -5.22
CA VAL A 243 -13.48 -2.97 -6.14
C VAL A 243 -14.02 -4.39 -6.11
N ASP A 244 -14.53 -4.84 -7.25
CA ASP A 244 -14.95 -6.23 -7.43
C ASP A 244 -13.76 -7.06 -7.89
N ILE A 245 -13.47 -8.14 -7.17
CA ILE A 245 -12.34 -9.02 -7.39
C ILE A 245 -12.86 -10.43 -7.60
N LYS A 246 -12.31 -11.12 -8.60
CA LYS A 246 -12.58 -12.54 -8.85
C LYS A 246 -11.34 -13.38 -8.61
N LEU A 247 -11.46 -14.42 -7.80
CA LEU A 247 -10.45 -15.46 -7.62
C LEU A 247 -10.42 -16.35 -8.87
N LEU A 248 -9.22 -16.59 -9.41
CA LEU A 248 -9.01 -17.37 -10.62
C LEU A 248 -8.46 -18.78 -10.34
N GLY A 249 -8.12 -19.06 -9.08
CA GLY A 249 -7.47 -20.28 -8.63
C GLY A 249 -5.97 -20.11 -8.38
N GLY A 250 -5.39 -21.13 -7.74
CA GLY A 250 -3.97 -21.19 -7.40
C GLY A 250 -3.03 -21.28 -8.60
N ILE A 251 -1.76 -20.99 -8.35
CA ILE A 251 -0.64 -21.08 -9.31
C ILE A 251 -0.66 -22.41 -10.09
N GLU A 252 -0.94 -23.53 -9.42
CA GLU A 252 -0.93 -24.87 -10.02
C GLU A 252 -1.92 -25.07 -11.17
N LYS A 253 -3.01 -24.28 -11.21
CA LYS A 253 -4.02 -24.34 -12.28
C LYS A 253 -3.56 -23.65 -13.57
N TRP A 254 -2.56 -22.78 -13.47
CA TRP A 254 -2.09 -21.90 -14.55
C TRP A 254 -0.67 -22.25 -15.03
N MET A 255 -0.07 -23.30 -14.44
CA MET A 255 1.20 -23.91 -14.87
C MET A 255 1.01 -24.97 -15.95
#